data_AF-A0AAV5ME13-F1
#
_entry.id   AF-A0AAV5ME13-F1
#
_cell.length_a   1.000
_cell.length_b   1.000
_cell.length_c   1.000
_cell.angle_alpha   90.00
_cell.angle_beta   90.00
_cell.angle_gamma   90.00
#
_symmetry.space_group_name_H-M   'P 1'
#
loop_
_entity.id
_entity.type
_entity.pdbx_description
1 polymer ?
#
loop_
_entity_poly.entity_id
_entity_poly.type
_entity_poly.pdbx_seq_one_letter_code
_entity_poly.pdbx_strand_id
1 'polypeptide(L)'
;MSDPRYQVYPNCAGDSYALTAKVEDQTVVLRKFEPSDPNQTWHRDENKEKGTFALVNRHINQAVKAPDKQGQPLRLVSVEGKSKESLPQWREVGLSDGFVSVKPVSNPTDMCWTAFDDNGVDDAVVGYKKFEQGKGNQEWKFKSF
;
A
#
# COMPACT_ATOMS: atom_id res chain seq x y z
N MET A 1 -11.50 -21.28 -3.95
CA MET A 1 -10.79 -20.25 -4.75
C MET A 1 -9.67 -19.73 -3.88
N SER A 2 -8.42 -19.77 -4.34
CA SER A 2 -7.29 -19.18 -3.62
C SER A 2 -7.51 -17.67 -3.52
N ASP A 3 -7.23 -17.11 -2.36
CA ASP A 3 -7.27 -15.67 -2.16
C ASP A 3 -6.18 -15.01 -3.03
N PRO A 4 -6.51 -14.02 -3.88
CA PRO A 4 -5.53 -13.45 -4.81
C PRO A 4 -4.39 -12.77 -4.06
N ARG A 5 -3.17 -12.98 -4.56
CA ARG A 5 -1.95 -12.28 -4.12
C ARG A 5 -1.70 -11.10 -5.04
N TYR A 6 -1.19 -10.02 -4.47
CA TYR A 6 -0.92 -8.78 -5.19
C TYR A 6 0.52 -8.34 -5.03
N GLN A 7 1.13 -8.02 -6.16
CA GLN A 7 2.30 -7.16 -6.25
C GLN A 7 1.77 -5.73 -6.28
N VAL A 8 2.32 -4.85 -5.44
CA VAL A 8 1.90 -3.46 -5.36
C VAL A 8 3.08 -2.57 -5.70
N TYR A 9 2.97 -1.67 -6.67
CA TYR A 9 4.10 -0.82 -7.08
C TYR A 9 3.63 0.54 -7.59
N PRO A 10 4.45 1.61 -7.43
CA PRO A 10 4.14 2.90 -8.00
C PRO A 10 4.57 3.02 -9.47
N ASN A 11 3.97 3.96 -10.20
CA ASN A 11 4.27 4.23 -11.61
C ASN A 11 5.76 4.56 -11.83
N CYS A 12 6.36 5.34 -10.93
CA CYS A 12 7.78 5.72 -11.04
C CYS A 12 8.77 4.55 -10.93
N ALA A 13 8.34 3.40 -10.38
CA ALA A 13 9.18 2.21 -10.20
C ALA A 13 8.86 1.10 -11.22
N GLY A 14 7.61 1.00 -11.64
CA GLY A 14 7.12 -0.08 -12.48
C GLY A 14 7.10 -1.45 -11.77
N ASP A 15 6.79 -2.50 -12.52
CA ASP A 15 6.60 -3.85 -11.98
C ASP A 15 7.91 -4.62 -11.72
N SER A 16 9.06 -3.95 -11.86
CA SER A 16 10.36 -4.47 -11.39
C SER A 16 10.55 -4.28 -9.88
N TYR A 17 9.66 -3.53 -9.22
CA TYR A 17 9.65 -3.31 -7.77
C TYR A 17 8.33 -3.76 -7.15
N ALA A 18 8.34 -3.90 -5.83
CA ALA A 18 7.16 -4.17 -5.02
C ALA A 18 7.22 -3.46 -3.67
N LEU A 19 6.06 -3.07 -3.18
CA LEU A 19 5.83 -2.72 -1.79
C LEU A 19 6.23 -3.91 -0.93
N THR A 20 7.11 -3.68 0.01
CA THR A 20 7.69 -4.69 0.89
C THR A 20 7.48 -4.29 2.33
N ALA A 21 6.98 -5.22 3.14
CA ALA A 21 6.89 -5.01 4.58
C ALA A 21 8.30 -4.97 5.20
N LYS A 22 8.62 -3.89 5.91
CA LYS A 22 9.85 -3.72 6.68
C LYS A 22 9.53 -3.82 8.16
N VAL A 23 9.54 -5.04 8.68
CA VAL A 23 9.00 -5.41 9.99
C VAL A 23 9.79 -4.75 11.13
N GLU A 24 11.10 -4.66 11.01
CA GLU A 24 11.99 -4.04 11.99
C GLU A 24 11.64 -2.57 12.25
N ASP A 25 11.19 -1.84 11.22
CA ASP A 25 10.86 -0.42 11.28
C ASP A 25 9.34 -0.17 11.39
N GLN A 26 8.54 -1.24 11.40
CA GLN A 26 7.07 -1.20 11.37
C GLN A 26 6.52 -0.28 10.26
N THR A 27 7.10 -0.42 9.06
CA THR A 27 6.76 0.40 7.89
C THR A 27 6.78 -0.43 6.60
N VAL A 28 6.56 0.24 5.47
CA VAL A 28 6.63 -0.36 4.14
C VAL A 28 7.61 0.44 3.28
N VAL A 29 8.37 -0.28 2.48
CA VAL A 29 9.37 0.26 1.56
C VAL A 29 9.16 -0.31 0.17
N LEU A 30 9.87 0.20 -0.84
CA LEU A 30 9.96 -0.44 -2.15
C LEU A 30 11.25 -1.25 -2.24
N ARG A 31 11.17 -2.45 -2.79
CA ARG A 31 12.34 -3.28 -3.14
C ARG A 31 12.11 -3.93 -4.49
N LYS A 32 13.17 -4.44 -5.10
CA LYS A 32 13.05 -5.25 -6.32
C LYS A 32 12.08 -6.40 -6.09
N PHE A 33 11.22 -6.61 -7.09
CA PHE A 33 10.18 -7.63 -6.99
C PHE A 33 10.81 -9.03 -6.99
N GLU A 34 10.52 -9.78 -5.94
CA GLU A 34 10.88 -11.18 -5.77
C GLU A 34 9.61 -11.94 -5.40
N PRO A 35 8.96 -12.67 -6.34
CA PRO A 35 7.70 -13.37 -6.10
C PRO A 35 7.75 -14.39 -4.96
N SER A 36 8.95 -14.88 -4.62
CA SER A 36 9.16 -15.79 -3.50
C SER A 36 9.29 -15.09 -2.15
N ASP A 37 9.46 -13.77 -2.11
CA ASP A 37 9.55 -12.98 -0.88
C ASP A 37 8.14 -12.80 -0.27
N PRO A 38 7.86 -13.43 0.88
CA PRO A 38 6.55 -13.33 1.51
C PRO A 38 6.26 -11.92 2.03
N ASN A 39 7.27 -11.08 2.27
CA ASN A 39 7.08 -9.69 2.70
C ASN A 39 6.58 -8.78 1.55
N GLN A 40 6.67 -9.25 0.32
CA GLN A 40 6.18 -8.57 -0.89
C GLN A 40 4.80 -9.07 -1.35
N THR A 41 4.28 -10.10 -0.67
CA THR A 41 3.00 -10.72 -1.00
C THR A 41 1.86 -10.08 -0.20
N TRP A 42 1.00 -9.32 -0.89
CA TRP A 42 -0.13 -8.64 -0.26
C TRP A 42 -1.47 -9.26 -0.64
N HIS A 43 -2.41 -9.17 0.29
CA HIS A 43 -3.79 -9.62 0.15
C HIS A 43 -4.71 -8.43 0.34
N ARG A 44 -5.77 -8.38 -0.47
CA ARG A 44 -6.84 -7.40 -0.33
C ARG A 44 -8.01 -8.03 0.39
N ASP A 45 -8.20 -7.65 1.64
CA ASP A 45 -9.40 -8.01 2.38
C ASP A 45 -10.49 -6.99 2.01
N GLU A 46 -11.24 -7.33 0.95
CA GLU A 46 -12.26 -6.48 0.33
C GLU A 46 -13.50 -6.29 1.22
N ASN A 47 -13.97 -5.05 1.29
CA ASN A 47 -15.30 -4.66 1.75
C ASN A 47 -16.12 -4.16 0.56
N LYS A 48 -16.82 -5.11 -0.08
CA LYS A 48 -17.58 -4.86 -1.32
C LYS A 48 -18.71 -3.85 -1.15
N GLU A 49 -19.32 -3.79 0.03
CA GLU A 49 -20.42 -2.87 0.31
C GLU A 49 -19.95 -1.41 0.30
N LYS A 50 -18.71 -1.16 0.73
CA LYS A 50 -18.13 0.19 0.82
C LYS A 50 -17.21 0.53 -0.35
N GLY A 51 -16.84 -0.45 -1.17
CA GLY A 51 -15.81 -0.27 -2.21
C GLY A 51 -14.45 0.05 -1.60
N THR A 52 -14.12 -0.57 -0.46
CA THR A 52 -12.87 -0.34 0.28
C THR A 52 -12.15 -1.66 0.53
N PHE A 53 -10.89 -1.61 0.91
CA PHE A 53 -10.12 -2.81 1.25
C PHE A 53 -9.12 -2.53 2.36
N ALA A 54 -8.78 -3.56 3.13
CA ALA A 54 -7.54 -3.56 3.91
C ALA A 54 -6.43 -4.25 3.11
N LEU A 55 -5.22 -3.66 3.08
CA LEU A 55 -4.05 -4.33 2.52
C LEU A 55 -3.31 -5.08 3.62
N VAL A 56 -3.30 -6.41 3.52
CA VAL A 56 -2.81 -7.33 4.55
C VAL A 56 -1.64 -8.14 4.02
N ASN A 57 -0.58 -8.23 4.80
CA ASN A 57 0.45 -9.25 4.59
C ASN A 57 0.18 -10.40 5.57
N ARG A 58 -0.22 -11.56 5.03
CA ARG A 58 -0.61 -12.73 5.83
C ARG A 58 0.58 -13.48 6.41
N HIS A 59 1.78 -13.31 5.87
CA HIS A 59 2.99 -13.92 6.42
C HIS A 59 3.35 -13.33 7.78
N ILE A 60 3.23 -12.00 7.91
CA ILE A 60 3.57 -11.27 9.15
C ILE A 60 2.33 -10.94 10.01
N ASN A 61 1.12 -11.28 9.56
CA ASN A 61 -0.14 -10.91 10.21
C ASN A 61 -0.27 -9.40 10.49
N GLN A 62 0.13 -8.57 9.52
CA GLN A 62 0.03 -7.11 9.65
C GLN A 62 -0.68 -6.48 8.45
N ALA A 63 -1.34 -5.35 8.69
CA ALA A 63 -1.99 -4.55 7.67
C ALA A 63 -1.36 -3.15 7.56
N VAL A 64 -1.43 -2.56 6.37
CA VAL A 64 -0.96 -1.19 6.12
C VAL A 64 -1.96 -0.17 6.68
N LYS A 65 -1.49 0.75 7.50
CA LYS A 65 -2.27 1.82 8.14
C LYS A 65 -1.71 3.19 7.79
N ALA A 66 -2.59 4.16 7.60
CA ALA A 66 -2.22 5.57 7.52
C ALA A 66 -1.58 6.04 8.84
N PRO A 67 -0.54 6.88 8.78
CA PRO A 67 -0.02 7.57 9.95
C PRO A 67 -0.94 8.72 10.38
N ASP A 68 -0.67 9.31 11.53
CA ASP A 68 -1.49 10.40 12.08
C ASP A 68 -1.24 11.74 11.37
N LYS A 69 -0.06 11.94 10.75
CA LYS A 69 0.34 13.19 10.11
C LYS A 69 0.86 13.01 8.69
N GLN A 70 0.66 14.04 7.87
CA GLN A 70 1.31 14.17 6.56
C GLN A 70 2.83 14.11 6.69
N GLY A 71 3.49 13.53 5.70
CA GLY A 71 4.95 13.41 5.62
C GLY A 71 5.51 12.27 6.46
N GLN A 72 4.66 11.48 7.14
CA GLN A 72 5.08 10.32 7.89
C GLN A 72 5.01 9.03 7.04
N PRO A 73 5.85 8.03 7.36
CA PRO A 73 5.75 6.69 6.76
C PRO A 73 4.40 6.04 7.05
N LEU A 74 3.92 5.22 6.12
CA LEU A 74 2.85 4.27 6.39
C LEU A 74 3.30 3.28 7.47
N ARG A 75 2.35 2.79 8.25
CA ARG A 75 2.62 1.91 9.39
C ARG A 75 2.09 0.52 9.16
N LEU A 76 2.77 -0.46 9.73
CA LEU A 76 2.23 -1.81 9.88
C LEU A 76 1.56 -1.93 11.23
N VAL A 77 0.39 -2.57 11.26
CA VAL A 77 -0.34 -2.87 12.50
C VAL A 77 -0.81 -4.32 12.50
N SER A 78 -0.73 -4.98 13.66
CA SER A 78 -1.22 -6.36 13.81
C SER A 78 -2.69 -6.48 13.41
N VAL A 79 -3.04 -7.57 12.73
CA VAL A 79 -4.42 -7.97 12.41
C VAL A 79 -5.00 -8.95 13.42
N GLU A 80 -4.20 -9.43 14.37
CA GLU A 80 -4.62 -10.43 15.34
C GLU A 80 -5.80 -9.93 16.20
N GLY A 81 -6.83 -10.76 16.33
CA GLY A 81 -8.05 -10.45 17.09
C GLY A 81 -8.94 -9.36 16.49
N LYS A 82 -8.64 -8.86 15.28
CA LYS A 82 -9.43 -7.81 14.61
C LYS A 82 -10.42 -8.40 13.63
N SER A 83 -11.63 -7.85 13.61
CA SER A 83 -12.59 -8.11 12.53
C SER A 83 -12.14 -7.38 11.25
N LYS A 84 -12.57 -7.84 10.08
CA LYS A 84 -12.24 -7.21 8.79
C LYS A 84 -12.63 -5.74 8.75
N GLU A 85 -13.76 -5.39 9.34
CA GLU A 85 -14.31 -4.03 9.39
C GLU A 85 -13.48 -3.10 10.29
N SER A 86 -12.74 -3.66 11.26
CA SER A 86 -11.87 -2.92 12.16
C SER A 86 -10.44 -2.71 11.62
N LEU A 87 -10.10 -3.36 10.50
CA LEU A 87 -8.81 -3.19 9.84
C LEU A 87 -8.71 -1.81 9.16
N PRO A 88 -7.50 -1.24 9.00
CA PRO A 88 -7.31 0.00 8.27
C PRO A 88 -7.83 -0.12 6.83
N GLN A 89 -8.81 0.71 6.48
CA GLN A 89 -9.47 0.69 5.17
C GLN A 89 -8.91 1.75 4.23
N TRP A 90 -8.70 1.35 2.99
CA TRP A 90 -8.27 2.16 1.87
C TRP A 90 -9.33 2.15 0.77
N ARG A 91 -9.34 3.20 -0.05
CA ARG A 91 -10.13 3.31 -1.27
C ARG A 91 -9.23 3.70 -2.44
N GLU A 92 -9.60 3.24 -3.62
CA GLU A 92 -8.89 3.56 -4.86
C GLU A 92 -9.62 4.70 -5.57
N VAL A 93 -8.85 5.66 -6.06
CA VAL A 93 -9.33 6.68 -7.00
C VAL A 93 -8.62 6.44 -8.32
N GLY A 94 -9.37 6.05 -9.34
CA GLY A 94 -8.82 5.70 -10.66
C GLY A 94 -8.09 6.87 -11.33
N LEU A 95 -6.96 6.55 -11.96
CA LEU A 95 -6.13 7.44 -12.76
C LEU A 95 -5.97 6.84 -14.18
N SER A 96 -5.12 7.45 -15.01
CA SER A 96 -4.83 6.92 -16.36
C SER A 96 -4.12 5.57 -16.32
N ASP A 97 -4.22 4.81 -17.40
CA ASP A 97 -3.45 3.58 -17.66
C ASP A 97 -3.57 2.50 -16.58
N GLY A 98 -4.71 2.47 -15.88
CA GLY A 98 -4.99 1.50 -14.82
C GLY A 98 -4.25 1.76 -13.52
N PHE A 99 -3.64 2.94 -13.35
CA PHE A 99 -3.12 3.38 -12.06
C PHE A 99 -4.23 3.90 -11.15
N VAL A 100 -3.97 3.91 -9.85
CA VAL A 100 -4.88 4.44 -8.83
C VAL A 100 -4.12 5.31 -7.83
N SER A 101 -4.81 6.31 -7.26
CA SER A 101 -4.40 6.93 -6.01
C SER A 101 -5.01 6.15 -4.85
N VAL A 102 -4.19 5.68 -3.91
CA VAL A 102 -4.65 4.95 -2.72
C VAL A 102 -4.86 5.93 -1.58
N LYS A 103 -6.12 6.14 -1.18
CA LYS A 103 -6.52 7.11 -0.15
C LYS A 103 -7.14 6.38 1.05
N PRO A 104 -6.90 6.80 2.30
CA PRO A 104 -7.56 6.17 3.44
C PRO A 104 -9.01 6.60 3.51
N VAL A 105 -9.84 5.74 4.08
CA VAL A 105 -11.27 6.01 4.29
C VAL A 105 -11.49 6.97 5.47
N SER A 106 -10.61 6.94 6.47
CA SER A 106 -10.76 7.69 7.72
C SER A 106 -10.45 9.19 7.61
N ASN A 107 -9.99 9.69 6.46
CA ASN A 107 -9.56 11.08 6.32
C ASN A 107 -10.28 11.76 5.13
N PRO A 108 -10.96 12.90 5.36
CA PRO A 108 -11.63 13.66 4.31
C PRO A 108 -10.68 14.47 3.41
N THR A 109 -9.38 14.57 3.76
CA THR A 109 -8.38 15.30 2.94
C THR A 109 -7.87 14.47 1.76
N ASP A 110 -7.38 15.16 0.70
CA ASP A 110 -6.77 14.57 -0.50
C ASP A 110 -5.42 13.90 -0.26
N MET A 111 -5.29 13.14 0.80
CA MET A 111 -4.04 12.49 1.18
C MET A 111 -3.99 11.07 0.61
N CYS A 112 -2.84 10.66 0.09
CA CYS A 112 -2.64 9.37 -0.54
C CYS A 112 -1.28 8.75 -0.19
N TRP A 113 -1.11 7.50 -0.60
CA TRP A 113 0.19 6.84 -0.57
C TRP A 113 1.19 7.57 -1.45
N THR A 114 2.43 7.65 -1.00
CA THR A 114 3.52 8.30 -1.74
C THR A 114 4.83 7.58 -1.44
N ALA A 115 5.53 7.10 -2.48
CA ALA A 115 6.90 6.67 -2.32
C ALA A 115 7.80 7.90 -2.11
N PHE A 116 8.51 7.96 -0.99
CA PHE A 116 9.45 9.04 -0.69
C PHE A 116 10.73 8.82 -1.50
N ASP A 117 10.97 9.74 -2.43
CA ASP A 117 12.00 9.66 -3.47
C ASP A 117 13.38 10.15 -2.97
N ASP A 118 13.65 10.06 -1.67
CA ASP A 118 14.79 10.76 -1.09
C ASP A 118 16.14 10.08 -1.44
N ASN A 119 16.14 8.82 -1.92
CA ASN A 119 17.35 8.05 -2.27
C ASN A 119 17.20 7.19 -3.55
N GLY A 120 16.21 7.48 -4.40
CA GLY A 120 15.80 6.59 -5.48
C GLY A 120 14.80 5.52 -5.02
N VAL A 121 14.48 4.56 -5.90
CA VAL A 121 13.37 3.61 -5.68
C VAL A 121 13.72 2.49 -4.68
N ASP A 122 14.97 2.07 -4.60
CA ASP A 122 15.36 0.95 -3.73
C ASP A 122 15.39 1.37 -2.25
N ASP A 123 14.71 0.62 -1.41
CA ASP A 123 14.40 0.95 0.00
C ASP A 123 13.67 2.30 0.20
N ALA A 124 13.02 2.84 -0.85
CA ALA A 124 12.19 4.03 -0.75
C ALA A 124 11.05 3.82 0.25
N VAL A 125 10.99 4.65 1.30
CA VAL A 125 9.93 4.58 2.31
C VAL A 125 8.61 5.02 1.69
N VAL A 126 7.55 4.24 1.88
CA VAL A 126 6.22 4.65 1.46
C VAL A 126 5.52 5.37 2.60
N GLY A 127 5.11 6.60 2.35
CA GLY A 127 4.45 7.45 3.32
C GLY A 127 3.15 8.05 2.81
N TYR A 128 2.78 9.14 3.44
CA TYR A 128 1.45 9.73 3.32
C TYR A 128 1.55 11.24 3.04
N LYS A 129 1.21 11.68 1.82
CA LYS A 129 1.26 13.09 1.39
C LYS A 129 -0.02 13.51 0.68
N LYS A 130 -0.21 14.82 0.51
CA LYS A 130 -1.28 15.36 -0.31
C LYS A 130 -1.09 14.89 -1.76
N PHE A 131 -2.18 14.52 -2.40
CA PHE A 131 -2.21 14.11 -3.79
C PHE A 131 -1.89 15.30 -4.69
N GLU A 132 -0.99 15.05 -5.62
CA GLU A 132 -0.54 15.97 -6.65
C GLU A 132 -0.63 15.24 -7.99
N GLN A 133 -1.42 15.77 -8.92
CA GLN A 133 -1.65 15.13 -10.21
C GLN A 133 -0.34 15.03 -11.03
N GLY A 134 -0.12 13.88 -11.66
CA GLY A 134 1.08 13.63 -12.49
C GLY A 134 2.33 13.24 -11.70
N LYS A 135 2.22 13.02 -10.38
CA LYS A 135 3.31 12.50 -9.56
C LYS A 135 3.31 10.97 -9.59
N GLY A 136 4.11 10.36 -10.45
CA GLY A 136 4.18 8.89 -10.61
C GLY A 136 4.51 8.10 -9.32
N ASN A 137 5.07 8.74 -8.29
CA ASN A 137 5.28 8.12 -6.97
C ASN A 137 4.03 8.11 -6.07
N GLN A 138 2.90 8.65 -6.55
CA GLN A 138 1.58 8.65 -5.91
C GLN A 138 0.53 7.85 -6.69
N GLU A 139 0.95 7.25 -7.81
CA GLU A 139 0.13 6.49 -8.74
C GLU A 139 0.52 5.02 -8.61
N TRP A 140 -0.41 4.16 -8.21
CA TRP A 140 -0.13 2.79 -7.79
C TRP A 140 -0.83 1.77 -8.67
N LYS A 141 -0.24 0.58 -8.81
CA LYS A 141 -0.87 -0.59 -9.43
C LYS A 141 -0.85 -1.77 -8.47
N PHE A 142 -1.96 -2.50 -8.48
CA PHE A 142 -2.13 -3.78 -7.81
C PHE A 142 -2.21 -4.86 -8.90
N LYS A 143 -1.15 -5.63 -9.08
CA LYS A 143 -1.04 -6.69 -10.09
C LYS A 143 -1.17 -8.05 -9.42
N SER A 144 -2.16 -8.84 -9.80
CA SER A 144 -2.36 -10.18 -9.23
C SER A 144 -1.41 -11.21 -9.83
N PHE A 145 -0.94 -12.17 -9.02
CA PHE A 145 -0.04 -13.26 -9.44
C PHE A 145 -0.12 -14.54 -8.58
#